data_AF-A0A7S0MFJ7-F1
#
_entry.id   AF-A0A7S0MFJ7-F1
#
_cell.length_a   1.000
_cell.length_b   1.000
_cell.length_c   1.000
_cell.angle_alpha   90.00
_cell.angle_beta   90.00
_cell.angle_gamma   90.00
#
_symmetry.space_group_name_H-M   'P 1'
#
loop_
_entity.id
_entity.type
_entity.pdbx_description
1 polymer ?
#
loop_
_entity_poly.entity_id
_entity_poly.type
_entity_poly.pdbx_seq_one_letter_code
_entity_poly.pdbx_strand_id
1 'polypeptide(L)'
;MSETYGKERIQLITDIDDTVKSSGGVRLFWKVGPTLGGIDTQYARGDFYPGVFQFAAEVVNFGKPPNMQPASVAVLTARARELKLFLALRPGQKLCQQFRIAGERLFNETGAGSPDWGIDCDRTVLYGSVAEWILQWRKGWRKFDNFQKLRTLNDERTRYVLVGDTGEYDEECGESMAHGFREEVRACFFHVVSERDWLTKGRGGMPAGKR
;
A
#
# COMPACT_ATOMS: atom_id res chain seq x y z
N MET A 1 -1.10 -18.80 21.74
CA MET A 1 -0.97 -17.79 20.66
C MET A 1 -1.47 -16.40 21.06
N SER A 2 -2.04 -16.19 22.26
CA SER A 2 -2.64 -14.89 22.63
C SER A 2 -1.62 -13.82 23.05
N GLU A 3 -0.46 -14.20 23.60
CA GLU A 3 0.51 -13.25 24.17
C GLU A 3 1.41 -12.55 23.15
N THR A 4 1.53 -13.06 21.92
CA THR A 4 2.49 -12.54 20.92
C THR A 4 2.13 -11.16 20.35
N TYR A 5 0.85 -10.76 20.43
CA TYR A 5 0.33 -9.60 19.67
C TYR A 5 -0.37 -8.52 20.50
N GLY A 6 -0.59 -8.74 21.81
CA GLY A 6 -1.27 -7.79 22.69
C GLY A 6 -2.80 -7.79 22.54
N LYS A 7 -3.46 -6.76 23.09
CA LYS A 7 -4.93 -6.62 23.00
C LYS A 7 -5.41 -6.34 21.57
N GLU A 8 -4.65 -5.55 20.82
CA GLU A 8 -4.93 -5.26 19.41
C GLU A 8 -3.67 -5.38 18.57
N ARG A 9 -3.85 -5.86 17.33
CA ARG A 9 -2.77 -6.04 16.38
C ARG A 9 -3.04 -5.17 15.15
N ILE A 10 -2.29 -4.08 15.00
CA ILE A 10 -2.37 -3.26 13.79
C ILE A 10 -1.73 -4.02 12.62
N GLN A 11 -2.48 -4.16 11.53
CA GLN A 11 -1.98 -4.54 10.22
C GLN A 11 -2.15 -3.37 9.24
N LEU A 12 -1.04 -2.97 8.65
CA LEU A 12 -1.03 -1.99 7.58
C LEU A 12 -1.33 -2.68 6.26
N ILE A 13 -2.27 -2.10 5.53
CA ILE A 13 -2.67 -2.49 4.19
C ILE A 13 -2.18 -1.39 3.25
N THR A 14 -1.54 -1.76 2.14
CA THR A 14 -1.03 -0.80 1.16
C THR A 14 -1.34 -1.23 -0.27
N ASP A 15 -1.56 -0.27 -1.17
CA ASP A 15 -1.25 -0.51 -2.59
C ASP A 15 0.26 -0.33 -2.84
N ILE A 16 0.74 -0.65 -4.04
CA ILE A 16 2.13 -0.56 -4.43
C ILE A 16 2.39 0.59 -5.38
N ASP A 17 1.72 0.58 -6.54
CA ASP A 17 1.93 1.59 -7.56
C ASP A 17 1.23 2.88 -7.08
N ASP A 18 1.90 4.02 -7.19
CA ASP A 18 1.50 5.36 -6.70
C ASP A 18 1.26 5.55 -5.20
N THR A 19 1.33 4.46 -4.43
CA THR A 19 1.31 4.50 -2.96
C THR A 19 2.71 4.28 -2.36
N VAL A 20 3.41 3.21 -2.75
CA VAL A 20 4.77 2.89 -2.23
C VAL A 20 5.85 3.34 -3.20
N LYS A 21 5.58 3.22 -4.51
CA LYS A 21 6.49 3.65 -5.56
C LYS A 21 5.73 4.34 -6.68
N SER A 22 6.35 5.31 -7.32
CA SER A 22 5.78 5.95 -8.50
C SER A 22 5.64 4.97 -9.66
N SER A 23 4.46 4.97 -10.29
CA SER A 23 4.19 4.26 -11.54
C SER A 23 4.83 4.94 -12.76
N GLY A 24 5.14 6.24 -12.65
CA GLY A 24 5.60 7.10 -13.74
C GLY A 24 4.56 7.37 -14.81
N GLY A 25 3.26 7.13 -14.54
CA GLY A 25 2.15 7.44 -15.43
C GLY A 25 2.21 6.70 -16.78
N VAL A 26 2.86 5.54 -16.82
CA VAL A 26 3.03 4.77 -18.07
C VAL A 26 1.67 4.29 -18.56
N ARG A 27 1.36 4.54 -19.83
CA ARG A 27 0.12 4.11 -20.47
C ARG A 27 0.38 3.07 -21.55
N LEU A 28 -0.56 2.15 -21.72
CA LEU A 28 -0.59 1.27 -22.89
C LEU A 28 -0.75 2.14 -24.15
N PHE A 29 -0.10 1.79 -25.25
CA PHE A 29 -0.10 2.59 -26.48
C PHE A 29 0.40 4.03 -26.30
N TRP A 30 1.45 4.20 -25.48
CA TRP A 30 2.29 5.38 -25.34
C TRP A 30 1.64 6.67 -24.81
N LYS A 31 0.35 6.95 -25.03
CA LYS A 31 -0.40 8.10 -24.44
C LYS A 31 -1.92 7.94 -24.32
N VAL A 32 -2.55 6.97 -24.99
CA VAL A 32 -4.03 6.95 -25.16
C VAL A 32 -4.71 5.75 -24.47
N GLY A 33 -3.95 4.75 -24.07
CA GLY A 33 -4.48 3.56 -23.41
C GLY A 33 -4.60 3.69 -21.89
N PRO A 34 -5.10 2.63 -21.23
CA PRO A 34 -5.17 2.55 -19.78
C PRO A 34 -3.77 2.63 -19.15
N THR A 35 -3.73 3.09 -17.91
CA THR A 35 -2.51 3.18 -17.12
C THR A 35 -1.98 1.78 -16.76
N LEU A 36 -0.66 1.62 -16.85
CA LEU A 36 0.08 0.41 -16.53
C LEU A 36 0.59 0.46 -15.09
N GLY A 37 -0.33 0.60 -14.15
CA GLY A 37 -0.08 0.55 -12.72
C GLY A 37 -0.65 1.74 -11.95
N GLY A 38 -0.45 2.97 -12.44
CA GLY A 38 -0.88 4.19 -11.78
C GLY A 38 -0.79 5.41 -12.71
N ILE A 39 -1.16 6.57 -12.17
CA ILE A 39 -1.26 7.86 -12.85
C ILE A 39 -0.09 8.81 -12.54
N ASP A 40 0.67 8.58 -11.46
CA ASP A 40 1.63 9.55 -10.96
C ASP A 40 2.78 9.79 -11.93
N THR A 41 2.99 11.06 -12.26
CA THR A 41 4.12 11.53 -13.10
C THR A 41 5.10 12.40 -12.32
N GLN A 42 4.87 12.60 -11.01
CA GLN A 42 5.66 13.48 -10.16
C GLN A 42 7.08 12.97 -9.90
N TYR A 43 7.28 11.65 -9.99
CA TYR A 43 8.57 10.98 -9.79
C TYR A 43 8.85 9.99 -10.92
N ALA A 44 10.13 9.60 -11.08
CA ALA A 44 10.48 8.60 -12.08
C ALA A 44 9.88 7.25 -11.71
N ARG A 45 9.55 6.45 -12.74
CA ARG A 45 8.97 5.13 -12.54
C ARG A 45 9.86 4.26 -11.68
N GLY A 46 9.30 3.73 -10.59
CA GLY A 46 9.97 2.86 -9.65
C GLY A 46 10.68 3.56 -8.51
N ASP A 47 10.71 4.89 -8.47
CA ASP A 47 11.15 5.64 -7.31
C ASP A 47 10.20 5.39 -6.13
N PHE A 48 10.76 5.19 -4.94
CA PHE A 48 9.97 5.04 -3.73
C PHE A 48 9.61 6.40 -3.14
N TYR A 49 8.38 6.54 -2.65
CA TYR A 49 7.99 7.77 -1.97
C TYR A 49 8.76 7.92 -0.65
N PRO A 50 9.28 9.13 -0.36
CA PRO A 50 10.06 9.36 0.85
C PRO A 50 9.31 8.97 2.12
N GLY A 51 9.98 8.22 3.00
CA GLY A 51 9.46 7.87 4.32
C GLY A 51 8.42 6.74 4.35
N VAL A 52 7.91 6.26 3.21
CA VAL A 52 6.80 5.28 3.18
C VAL A 52 7.08 4.00 3.98
N PHE A 53 8.30 3.47 3.91
CA PHE A 53 8.68 2.25 4.63
C PHE A 53 8.80 2.48 6.13
N GLN A 54 9.38 3.62 6.53
CA GLN A 54 9.52 3.99 7.95
C GLN A 54 8.15 4.27 8.56
N PHE A 55 7.31 5.04 7.86
CA PHE A 55 5.93 5.29 8.26
C PHE A 55 5.18 3.98 8.51
N ALA A 56 5.29 3.03 7.57
CA ALA A 56 4.63 1.74 7.73
C ALA A 56 5.15 0.95 8.94
N ALA A 57 6.46 0.96 9.17
CA ALA A 57 7.08 0.30 10.32
C ALA A 57 6.61 0.91 11.65
N GLU A 58 6.55 2.23 11.73
CA GLU A 58 6.09 2.94 12.93
C GLU A 58 4.60 2.70 13.19
N VAL A 59 3.75 2.75 12.16
CA VAL A 59 2.31 2.51 12.30
C VAL A 59 2.02 1.13 12.91
N VAL A 60 2.64 0.07 12.38
CA VAL A 60 2.37 -1.29 12.89
C VAL A 60 2.96 -1.54 14.27
N ASN A 61 3.95 -0.73 14.69
CA ASN A 61 4.60 -0.83 15.99
C ASN A 61 4.10 0.18 17.02
N PHE A 62 3.20 1.10 16.63
CA PHE A 62 2.68 2.13 17.53
C PHE A 62 2.03 1.51 18.77
N GLY A 63 2.48 1.94 19.95
CA GLY A 63 1.97 1.47 21.24
C GLY A 63 2.25 -0.01 21.55
N LYS A 64 3.10 -0.70 20.78
CA LYS A 64 3.46 -2.08 21.07
C LYS A 64 4.48 -2.16 22.21
N PRO A 65 4.28 -3.07 23.19
CA PRO A 65 5.31 -3.34 24.17
C PRO A 65 6.52 -4.06 23.54
N PRO A 66 7.69 -4.00 24.19
CA PRO A 66 8.87 -4.76 23.76
C PRO A 66 8.56 -6.26 23.61
N ASN A 67 9.15 -6.90 22.61
CA ASN A 67 9.00 -8.33 22.28
C ASN A 67 7.66 -8.78 21.67
N MET A 68 6.75 -7.87 21.31
CA MET A 68 5.58 -8.21 20.49
C MET A 68 5.86 -8.05 19.01
N GLN A 69 5.48 -9.06 18.23
CA GLN A 69 5.66 -9.01 16.79
C GLN A 69 4.59 -8.14 16.11
N PRO A 70 4.96 -7.31 15.13
CA PRO A 70 4.00 -6.58 14.32
C PRO A 70 3.30 -7.51 13.33
N ALA A 71 2.14 -7.10 12.83
CA ALA A 71 1.58 -7.78 11.66
C ALA A 71 2.44 -7.48 10.42
N SER A 72 2.57 -8.45 9.52
CA SER A 72 3.14 -8.22 8.20
C SER A 72 2.30 -7.21 7.42
N VAL A 73 2.94 -6.44 6.55
CA VAL A 73 2.27 -5.54 5.62
C VAL A 73 1.45 -6.37 4.63
N ALA A 74 0.17 -6.06 4.50
CA ALA A 74 -0.67 -6.61 3.47
C ALA A 74 -0.72 -5.70 2.25
N VAL A 75 -0.82 -6.29 1.07
CA VAL A 75 -0.82 -5.58 -0.21
C VAL A 75 -2.13 -5.86 -0.95
N LEU A 76 -2.89 -4.82 -1.26
CA LEU A 76 -4.06 -4.87 -2.13
C LEU A 76 -3.71 -4.23 -3.46
N THR A 77 -3.36 -5.05 -4.45
CA THR A 77 -2.89 -4.54 -5.74
C THR A 77 -3.87 -4.85 -6.86
N ALA A 78 -4.10 -3.88 -7.75
CA ALA A 78 -4.87 -4.09 -8.97
C ALA A 78 -4.11 -4.91 -10.03
N ARG A 79 -2.83 -5.27 -9.80
CA ARG A 79 -2.05 -6.11 -10.72
C ARG A 79 -2.76 -7.44 -10.96
N ALA A 80 -2.88 -7.79 -12.22
CA ALA A 80 -3.59 -8.99 -12.65
C ALA A 80 -2.92 -10.26 -12.12
N ARG A 81 -3.71 -11.09 -11.42
CA ARG A 81 -3.30 -12.41 -10.93
C ARG A 81 -2.77 -13.31 -12.05
N GLU A 82 -3.33 -13.20 -13.24
CA GLU A 82 -2.98 -13.98 -14.43
C GLU A 82 -1.55 -13.69 -14.91
N LEU A 83 -0.99 -12.54 -14.52
CA LEU A 83 0.38 -12.14 -14.83
C LEU A 83 1.32 -12.33 -13.63
N LYS A 84 0.91 -13.07 -12.59
CA LYS A 84 1.70 -13.32 -11.36
C LYS A 84 3.11 -13.81 -11.64
N LEU A 85 3.33 -14.64 -12.67
CA LEU A 85 4.68 -15.12 -13.01
C LEU A 85 5.68 -13.97 -13.21
N PHE A 86 5.21 -12.84 -13.75
CA PHE A 86 6.01 -11.65 -14.05
C PHE A 86 5.80 -10.51 -13.05
N LEU A 87 4.61 -10.40 -12.47
CA LEU A 87 4.21 -9.26 -11.63
C LEU A 87 4.22 -9.55 -10.14
N ALA A 88 4.46 -10.80 -9.74
CA ALA A 88 4.42 -11.16 -8.33
C ALA A 88 5.52 -10.46 -7.53
N LEU A 89 5.14 -9.95 -6.36
CA LEU A 89 6.08 -9.53 -5.33
C LEU A 89 6.85 -10.76 -4.83
N ARG A 90 8.18 -10.61 -4.69
CA ARG A 90 9.06 -11.66 -4.17
C ARG A 90 9.92 -11.08 -3.05
N PRO A 91 10.27 -11.87 -2.01
CA PRO A 91 11.03 -11.36 -0.85
C PRO A 91 12.37 -10.69 -1.20
N GLY A 92 13.01 -11.10 -2.31
CA GLY A 92 14.27 -10.53 -2.79
C GLY A 92 14.13 -9.27 -3.65
N GLN A 93 12.92 -8.81 -3.96
CA GLN A 93 12.73 -7.57 -4.70
C GLN A 93 13.06 -6.36 -3.83
N LYS A 94 13.61 -5.30 -4.45
CA LYS A 94 14.02 -4.06 -3.76
C LYS A 94 12.92 -3.51 -2.85
N LEU A 95 11.66 -3.51 -3.29
CA LEU A 95 10.52 -3.04 -2.49
C LEU A 95 10.35 -3.83 -1.18
N CYS A 96 10.36 -5.17 -1.25
CA CYS A 96 10.22 -6.02 -0.07
C CYS A 96 11.44 -5.89 0.87
N GLN A 97 12.63 -5.72 0.29
CA GLN A 97 13.85 -5.45 1.07
C GLN A 97 13.79 -4.13 1.82
N GLN A 98 13.22 -3.07 1.23
CA GLN A 98 13.09 -1.77 1.91
C GLN A 98 12.13 -1.82 3.11
N PHE A 99 11.02 -2.57 3.02
CA PHE A 99 10.18 -2.83 4.20
C PHE A 99 10.97 -3.55 5.31
N ARG A 100 11.76 -4.56 4.95
CA ARG A 100 12.61 -5.28 5.91
C ARG A 100 13.63 -4.36 6.57
N ILE A 101 14.33 -3.55 5.78
CA ILE A 101 15.32 -2.58 6.27
C ILE A 101 14.67 -1.59 7.25
N ALA A 102 13.45 -1.12 6.98
CA ALA A 102 12.74 -0.23 7.90
C ALA A 102 12.38 -0.94 9.22
N GLY A 103 11.93 -2.19 9.16
CA GLY A 103 11.66 -3.01 10.36
C GLY A 103 12.91 -3.27 11.19
N GLU A 104 14.00 -3.69 10.55
CA GLU A 104 15.31 -3.91 11.17
C GLU A 104 15.84 -2.64 11.82
N ARG A 105 15.78 -1.52 11.12
CA ARG A 105 16.19 -0.22 11.65
C ARG A 105 15.40 0.15 12.90
N LEU A 106 14.07 0.09 12.85
CA LEU A 106 13.23 0.42 13.99
C LEU A 106 13.49 -0.50 15.18
N PHE A 107 13.68 -1.80 14.93
CA PHE A 107 14.03 -2.77 15.96
C PHE A 107 15.38 -2.45 16.61
N ASN A 108 16.39 -2.11 15.82
CA ASN A 108 17.71 -1.75 16.34
C ASN A 108 17.70 -0.43 17.15
N GLU A 109 16.87 0.54 16.74
CA GLU A 109 16.77 1.84 17.40
C GLU A 109 15.94 1.79 18.70
N THR A 110 14.90 0.97 18.76
CA THR A 110 13.89 1.01 19.85
C THR A 110 13.70 -0.29 20.62
N GLY A 111 14.19 -1.42 20.09
CA GLY A 111 13.88 -2.75 20.59
C GLY A 111 12.44 -3.22 20.33
N ALA A 112 11.60 -2.40 19.67
CA ALA A 112 10.23 -2.74 19.32
C ALA A 112 10.14 -3.42 17.95
N GLY A 113 9.22 -4.36 17.81
CA GLY A 113 8.91 -4.99 16.53
C GLY A 113 9.72 -6.25 16.24
N SER A 114 10.13 -6.42 14.98
CA SER A 114 10.90 -7.59 14.52
C SER A 114 11.82 -7.20 13.35
N PRO A 115 13.09 -7.66 13.33
CA PRO A 115 14.00 -7.41 12.21
C PRO A 115 13.60 -8.15 10.92
N ASP A 116 12.79 -9.19 11.04
CA ASP A 116 12.26 -9.96 9.89
C ASP A 116 10.90 -9.41 9.39
N TRP A 117 10.45 -8.28 9.93
CA TRP A 117 9.19 -7.67 9.52
C TRP A 117 9.19 -7.22 8.05
N GLY A 118 8.02 -7.22 7.43
CA GLY A 118 7.82 -6.69 6.07
C GLY A 118 6.56 -7.26 5.43
N ILE A 119 6.59 -7.45 4.11
CA ILE A 119 5.49 -8.05 3.35
C ILE A 119 5.60 -9.57 3.39
N ASP A 120 4.54 -10.24 3.84
CA ASP A 120 4.39 -11.68 3.64
C ASP A 120 3.86 -11.91 2.22
N CYS A 121 4.80 -12.17 1.30
CA CYS A 121 4.54 -12.29 -0.14
C CYS A 121 3.61 -13.46 -0.50
N ASP A 122 3.51 -14.47 0.37
CA ASP A 122 2.76 -15.69 0.10
C ASP A 122 1.31 -15.58 0.59
N ARG A 123 1.10 -14.93 1.74
CA ARG A 123 -0.23 -14.89 2.39
C ARG A 123 -0.94 -13.55 2.27
N THR A 124 -0.20 -12.46 2.19
CA THR A 124 -0.76 -11.10 2.38
C THR A 124 -0.70 -10.23 1.13
N VAL A 125 -0.34 -10.79 -0.03
CA VAL A 125 -0.42 -10.08 -1.31
C VAL A 125 -1.63 -10.56 -2.10
N LEU A 126 -2.65 -9.71 -2.15
CA LEU A 126 -3.94 -10.00 -2.76
C LEU A 126 -4.04 -9.24 -4.09
N TYR A 127 -4.01 -10.00 -5.17
CA TYR A 127 -4.00 -9.50 -6.55
C TYR A 127 -5.43 -9.31 -7.07
N GLY A 128 -5.60 -8.34 -7.99
CA GLY A 128 -6.78 -8.22 -8.83
C GLY A 128 -6.81 -9.27 -9.95
N SER A 129 -7.66 -9.06 -10.95
CA SER A 129 -7.71 -9.86 -12.18
C SER A 129 -7.52 -8.99 -13.43
N VAL A 130 -7.28 -9.62 -14.58
CA VAL A 130 -7.22 -8.93 -15.89
C VAL A 130 -8.49 -8.12 -16.15
N ALA A 131 -9.65 -8.56 -15.65
CA ALA A 131 -10.91 -7.86 -15.84
C ALA A 131 -10.89 -6.45 -15.25
N GLU A 132 -10.28 -6.23 -14.08
CA GLU A 132 -10.17 -4.89 -13.48
C GLU A 132 -9.06 -4.04 -14.11
N TRP A 133 -8.05 -4.67 -14.71
CA TRP A 133 -7.07 -3.95 -15.50
C TRP A 133 -7.68 -3.32 -16.77
N ILE A 134 -8.75 -3.92 -17.30
CA ILE A 134 -9.55 -3.39 -18.42
C ILE A 134 -10.67 -2.48 -17.90
N LEU A 135 -11.40 -2.90 -16.87
CA LEU A 135 -12.50 -2.16 -16.23
C LEU A 135 -12.00 -1.39 -15.01
N GLN A 136 -11.27 -0.31 -15.26
CA GLN A 136 -10.59 0.52 -14.25
C GLN A 136 -11.51 1.03 -13.13
N TRP A 137 -12.78 1.29 -13.43
CA TRP A 137 -13.78 1.77 -12.45
C TRP A 137 -14.17 0.71 -11.39
N ARG A 138 -13.77 -0.56 -11.54
CA ARG A 138 -14.04 -1.63 -10.56
C ARG A 138 -12.89 -1.86 -9.58
N LYS A 139 -11.80 -1.08 -9.68
CA LYS A 139 -10.60 -1.27 -8.86
C LYS A 139 -10.88 -1.11 -7.36
N GLY A 140 -11.61 -0.07 -6.95
CA GLY A 140 -11.98 0.16 -5.56
C GLY A 140 -12.75 -1.02 -4.97
N TRP A 141 -13.81 -1.47 -5.65
CA TRP A 141 -14.58 -2.65 -5.26
C TRP A 141 -13.73 -3.93 -5.17
N ARG A 142 -12.80 -4.15 -6.09
CA ARG A 142 -11.92 -5.33 -6.06
C ARG A 142 -10.93 -5.28 -4.89
N LYS A 143 -10.36 -4.11 -4.60
CA LYS A 143 -9.52 -3.92 -3.41
C LYS A 143 -10.32 -4.21 -2.14
N PHE A 144 -11.59 -3.76 -2.07
CA PHE A 144 -12.47 -4.07 -0.96
C PHE A 144 -12.79 -5.58 -0.82
N ASP A 145 -13.09 -6.28 -1.91
CA ASP A 145 -13.26 -7.75 -1.92
C ASP A 145 -11.98 -8.48 -1.45
N ASN A 146 -10.81 -7.99 -1.86
CA ASN A 146 -9.54 -8.54 -1.39
C ASN A 146 -9.25 -8.23 0.08
N PHE A 147 -9.67 -7.06 0.58
CA PHE A 147 -9.65 -6.76 2.01
C PHE A 147 -10.54 -7.74 2.79
N GLN A 148 -11.75 -8.03 2.32
CA GLN A 148 -12.63 -9.00 2.97
C GLN A 148 -11.98 -10.39 3.05
N LYS A 149 -11.28 -10.82 1.98
CA LYS A 149 -10.50 -12.07 2.01
C LYS A 149 -9.35 -12.00 3.02
N LEU A 150 -8.56 -10.92 3.03
CA LEU A 150 -7.50 -10.72 4.02
C LEU A 150 -8.04 -10.81 5.45
N ARG A 151 -9.22 -10.23 5.71
CA ARG A 151 -9.89 -10.30 7.01
C ARG A 151 -10.18 -11.72 7.46
N THR A 152 -10.58 -12.61 6.55
CA THR A 152 -10.81 -14.03 6.90
C THR A 152 -9.54 -14.79 7.28
N LEU A 153 -8.35 -14.28 6.95
CA LEU A 153 -7.06 -14.88 7.30
C LEU A 153 -6.55 -14.44 8.68
N ASN A 154 -7.18 -13.43 9.27
CA ASN A 154 -6.75 -12.81 10.51
C ASN A 154 -7.70 -13.13 11.67
N ASP A 155 -7.18 -12.99 12.89
CA ASP A 155 -8.01 -13.06 14.09
C ASP A 155 -8.76 -11.73 14.36
N GLU A 156 -9.80 -11.82 15.19
CA GLU A 156 -10.71 -10.73 15.56
C GLU A 156 -10.05 -9.54 16.29
N ARG A 157 -8.79 -9.68 16.74
CA ARG A 157 -8.03 -8.60 17.38
C ARG A 157 -7.25 -7.77 16.36
N THR A 158 -7.27 -8.18 15.09
CA THR A 158 -6.61 -7.43 14.03
C THR A 158 -7.37 -6.14 13.77
N ARG A 159 -6.61 -5.07 13.62
CA ARG A 159 -7.10 -3.74 13.28
C ARG A 159 -6.35 -3.25 12.05
N TYR A 160 -7.03 -2.51 11.20
CA TYR A 160 -6.52 -2.19 9.88
C TYR A 160 -6.25 -0.71 9.73
N VAL A 161 -5.10 -0.41 9.13
CA VAL A 161 -4.79 0.92 8.62
C VAL A 161 -4.57 0.78 7.12
N LEU A 162 -5.39 1.47 6.32
CA LEU A 162 -5.21 1.53 4.88
C LEU A 162 -4.27 2.68 4.53
N VAL A 163 -3.29 2.41 3.68
CA VAL A 163 -2.44 3.41 3.03
C VAL A 163 -2.63 3.24 1.52
N GLY A 164 -3.04 4.28 0.84
CA GLY A 164 -3.32 4.23 -0.60
C GLY A 164 -3.03 5.56 -1.27
N ASP A 165 -3.53 5.71 -2.49
CA ASP A 165 -3.42 6.95 -3.25
C ASP A 165 -4.76 7.42 -3.83
N THR A 166 -4.80 8.67 -4.27
CA THR A 166 -6.00 9.30 -4.85
C THR A 166 -6.18 9.00 -6.35
N GLY A 167 -5.30 8.21 -6.96
CA GLY A 167 -5.28 7.94 -8.40
C GLY A 167 -5.90 6.61 -8.81
N GLU A 168 -5.89 5.61 -7.93
CA GLU A 168 -6.25 4.22 -8.24
C GLU A 168 -7.44 3.68 -7.41
N TYR A 169 -8.39 4.55 -7.04
CA TYR A 169 -9.63 4.22 -6.31
C TYR A 169 -9.41 3.62 -4.91
N ASP A 170 -8.27 3.90 -4.25
CA ASP A 170 -8.09 3.51 -2.85
C ASP A 170 -9.04 4.23 -1.90
N GLU A 171 -9.44 5.46 -2.24
CA GLU A 171 -10.44 6.23 -1.48
C GLU A 171 -11.78 5.49 -1.40
N GLU A 172 -12.27 4.94 -2.53
CA GLU A 172 -13.50 4.15 -2.58
C GLU A 172 -13.38 2.85 -1.78
N CYS A 173 -12.23 2.18 -1.86
CA CYS A 173 -11.94 1.01 -1.03
C CYS A 173 -11.96 1.37 0.46
N GLY A 174 -11.28 2.46 0.83
CA GLY A 174 -11.21 2.95 2.21
C GLY A 174 -12.57 3.39 2.75
N GLU A 175 -13.42 4.03 1.94
CA GLU A 175 -14.79 4.36 2.30
C GLU A 175 -15.61 3.09 2.58
N SER A 176 -15.51 2.10 1.69
CA SER A 176 -16.21 0.81 1.85
C SER A 176 -15.74 0.06 3.10
N MET A 177 -14.42 0.06 3.36
CA MET A 177 -13.81 -0.49 4.58
C MET A 177 -14.34 0.22 5.82
N ALA A 178 -14.23 1.54 5.86
CA ALA A 178 -14.66 2.35 7.00
C ALA A 178 -16.17 2.23 7.22
N HIS A 179 -16.99 2.14 6.18
CA HIS A 179 -18.43 1.99 6.32
C HIS A 179 -18.82 0.61 6.85
N GLY A 180 -18.28 -0.46 6.25
CA GLY A 180 -18.65 -1.85 6.54
C GLY A 180 -17.98 -2.45 7.78
N PHE A 181 -16.83 -1.92 8.21
CA PHE A 181 -15.99 -2.50 9.26
C PHE A 181 -15.43 -1.46 10.24
N ARG A 182 -16.30 -0.54 10.70
CA ARG A 182 -15.97 0.62 11.56
C ARG A 182 -15.14 0.29 12.81
N GLU A 183 -15.40 -0.84 13.44
CA GLU A 183 -14.72 -1.25 14.68
C GLU A 183 -13.29 -1.78 14.42
N GLU A 184 -13.01 -2.22 13.19
CA GLU A 184 -11.75 -2.84 12.82
C GLU A 184 -10.81 -1.87 12.08
N VAL A 185 -11.37 -0.94 11.32
CA VAL A 185 -10.61 0.05 10.55
C VAL A 185 -10.29 1.25 11.43
N ARG A 186 -8.99 1.51 11.65
CA ARG A 186 -8.51 2.58 12.53
C ARG A 186 -8.24 3.88 11.80
N ALA A 187 -7.73 3.78 10.58
CA ALA A 187 -7.41 4.95 9.78
C ALA A 187 -7.26 4.57 8.30
N CYS A 188 -7.46 5.57 7.45
CA CYS A 188 -7.10 5.53 6.04
C CYS A 188 -6.21 6.75 5.75
N PHE A 189 -5.06 6.53 5.13
CA PHE A 189 -4.12 7.57 4.71
C PHE A 189 -3.99 7.52 3.20
N PHE A 190 -4.27 8.64 2.52
CA PHE A 190 -4.19 8.72 1.07
C PHE A 190 -3.13 9.73 0.64
N HIS A 191 -2.16 9.24 -0.12
CA HIS A 191 -1.20 10.08 -0.80
C HIS A 191 -1.84 10.69 -2.05
N VAL A 192 -1.78 12.01 -2.15
CA VAL A 192 -2.30 12.72 -3.33
C VAL A 192 -1.32 12.58 -4.48
N VAL A 193 -1.76 11.93 -5.55
CA VAL A 193 -0.97 11.73 -6.77
C VAL A 193 -1.63 12.39 -7.97
N SER A 194 -0.83 12.71 -8.99
CA SER A 194 -1.32 13.48 -10.14
C SER A 194 -0.62 13.16 -11.45
N GLU A 195 -1.40 13.21 -12.53
CA GLU A 195 -0.89 13.24 -13.91
C GLU A 195 -0.28 14.62 -14.29
N ARG A 196 -0.35 15.61 -13.39
CA ARG A 196 0.13 16.96 -13.68
C ARG A 196 1.65 17.01 -13.60
N ASP A 197 2.24 16.89 -14.78
CA ASP A 197 3.64 17.04 -15.09
C ASP A 197 4.26 18.29 -14.42
N TRP A 198 5.10 18.08 -13.42
CA TRP A 198 5.94 19.11 -12.80
C TRP A 198 6.90 19.75 -13.82
N LEU A 199 7.13 19.11 -14.97
CA LEU A 199 7.85 19.72 -16.10
C LEU A 199 7.16 20.98 -16.62
N THR A 200 5.86 21.18 -16.35
CA THR A 200 5.14 22.40 -16.73
C THR A 200 5.12 23.51 -15.65
N LYS A 201 5.54 23.25 -14.39
CA LYS A 201 5.42 24.24 -13.30
C LYS A 201 6.68 24.50 -12.44
N GLY A 202 7.80 23.80 -12.68
CA GLY A 202 9.04 24.06 -11.94
C GLY A 202 8.94 23.81 -10.43
N ARG A 203 10.04 24.06 -9.70
CA ARG A 203 10.28 23.61 -8.30
C ARG A 203 9.31 24.14 -7.22
N GLY A 204 8.29 24.91 -7.58
CA GLY A 204 7.41 25.60 -6.62
C GLY A 204 6.06 24.92 -6.34
N GLY A 205 5.65 23.90 -7.11
CA GLY A 205 4.47 23.06 -6.84
C GLY A 205 3.09 23.74 -6.78
N MET A 206 3.01 25.08 -6.81
CA MET A 206 1.74 25.80 -6.71
C MET A 206 1.11 26.00 -8.10
N PRO A 207 -0.23 25.85 -8.22
CA PRO A 207 -0.91 26.24 -9.44
C PRO A 207 -0.71 27.75 -9.64
N ALA A 208 -0.15 28.16 -10.78
CA ALA A 208 -0.19 29.55 -11.20
C ALA A 208 -1.66 30.02 -11.18
N GLY A 209 -2.02 30.77 -10.16
CA GLY A 209 -3.27 31.50 -10.11
C GLY A 209 -3.33 32.39 -11.34
N LYS A 210 -4.45 32.36 -12.05
CA LYS A 210 -4.76 33.30 -13.12
C LYS A 210 -4.53 34.72 -12.56
N ARG A 211 -3.54 35.42 -13.10
CA ARG A 211 -3.53 36.88 -13.14
C ARG A 211 -4.14 37.30 -14.46
#